data_AF-I3SK18-F1
#
_entry.id   AF-I3SK18-F1
#
_cell.length_a   1.000
_cell.length_b   1.000
_cell.length_c   1.000
_cell.angle_alpha   90.00
_cell.angle_beta   90.00
_cell.angle_gamma   90.00
#
_symmetry.space_group_name_H-M   'P 1'
#
loop_
_entity.id
_entity.type
_entity.pdbx_description
1 polymer ?
#
loop_
_entity_poly.entity_id
_entity_poly.type
_entity_poly.pdbx_seq_one_letter_code
_entity_poly.pdbx_strand_id
1 'polypeptide(L)'
;MTSVKAASNEAMATVARKAPITIQRKVPDDLDTKLPKAYMPRALVAPDAENVNGTWGHRHNDMSVLQQHAAFFDIDNDGIIYPWETFKGFRALGFNGVSFFIFAIILHAAMSYSTLPTWLPSPLLPIYIQNIHRAKHGSDSGSYDTEGRFIPANLELMFSKYAREVPDKLTMWELWHMTQANSVAYDFLRLGCQQT
;
A
#
# COMPACT_ATOMS: atom_id res chain seq x y z
N MET A 1 15.92 -6.56 -39.59
CA MET A 1 16.44 -6.67 -38.20
C MET A 1 16.44 -5.34 -37.44
N THR A 2 16.71 -4.19 -38.08
CA THR A 2 16.69 -2.86 -37.42
C THR A 2 15.31 -2.39 -36.99
N SER A 3 14.27 -2.58 -37.80
CA SER A 3 12.88 -2.20 -37.48
C SER A 3 12.28 -3.00 -36.30
N VAL A 4 12.56 -4.30 -36.20
CA VAL A 4 12.09 -5.14 -35.08
C VAL A 4 12.78 -4.77 -33.76
N LYS A 5 14.10 -4.48 -33.80
CA LYS A 5 14.82 -3.97 -32.62
C LYS A 5 14.32 -2.60 -32.18
N ALA A 6 14.04 -1.69 -33.13
CA ALA A 6 13.45 -0.38 -32.80
C ALA A 6 12.06 -0.51 -32.17
N ALA A 7 11.17 -1.33 -32.73
CA ALA A 7 9.85 -1.60 -32.16
C ALA A 7 9.93 -2.26 -30.77
N SER A 8 10.87 -3.19 -30.56
CA SER A 8 11.14 -3.79 -29.24
C SER A 8 11.62 -2.78 -28.21
N ASN A 9 12.41 -1.78 -28.61
CA ASN A 9 12.87 -0.71 -27.73
C ASN A 9 11.74 0.27 -27.38
N GLU A 10 10.84 0.54 -28.34
CA GLU A 10 9.65 1.37 -28.10
C GLU A 10 8.65 0.66 -27.17
N ALA A 11 8.44 -0.65 -27.34
CA ALA A 11 7.55 -1.44 -26.49
C ALA A 11 8.00 -1.49 -25.01
N MET A 12 9.29 -1.33 -24.76
CA MET A 12 9.88 -1.28 -23.41
C MET A 12 10.16 0.16 -22.94
N ALA A 13 9.76 1.18 -23.69
CA ALA A 13 10.05 2.56 -23.34
C ALA A 13 9.26 3.00 -22.11
N THR A 14 9.98 3.37 -21.06
CA THR A 14 9.39 3.85 -19.79
C THR A 14 9.26 5.37 -19.73
N VAL A 15 9.76 6.07 -20.75
CA VAL A 15 9.80 7.53 -20.86
C VAL A 15 8.98 8.01 -22.05
N ALA A 16 8.04 8.92 -21.79
CA ALA A 16 7.26 9.60 -22.81
C ALA A 16 7.59 11.11 -22.83
N ARG A 17 8.21 11.60 -23.92
CA ARG A 17 8.65 13.01 -24.03
C ARG A 17 7.54 14.04 -23.86
N LYS A 18 6.30 13.70 -24.24
CA LYS A 18 5.12 14.58 -24.06
C LYS A 18 4.59 14.60 -22.63
N ALA A 19 5.06 13.71 -21.76
CA ALA A 19 4.71 13.65 -20.34
C ALA A 19 6.00 13.69 -19.51
N PRO A 20 6.58 14.89 -19.26
CA PRO A 20 7.87 15.04 -18.59
C PRO A 20 7.96 14.35 -17.22
N ILE A 21 6.84 14.15 -16.55
CA ILE A 21 6.77 13.44 -15.28
C ILE A 21 7.33 12.00 -15.36
N THR A 22 7.23 11.34 -16.51
CA THR A 22 7.79 10.00 -16.75
C THR A 22 9.33 9.98 -16.78
N ILE A 23 9.96 11.11 -17.09
CA ILE A 23 11.43 11.28 -17.03
C ILE A 23 11.88 11.42 -15.57
N GLN A 24 11.09 12.16 -14.77
CA GLN A 24 11.40 12.44 -13.37
C GLN A 24 11.13 11.22 -12.47
N ARG A 25 10.04 10.49 -12.73
CA ARG A 25 9.60 9.31 -11.97
C ARG A 25 10.05 8.04 -12.67
N LYS A 26 11.34 7.78 -12.58
CA LYS A 26 11.97 6.59 -13.19
C LYS A 26 11.37 5.31 -12.59
N VAL A 27 11.31 4.29 -13.43
CA VAL A 27 10.94 2.94 -13.03
C VAL A 27 12.18 2.04 -13.19
N PRO A 28 12.36 1.04 -12.33
CA PRO A 28 13.46 0.09 -12.46
C PRO A 28 13.24 -0.82 -13.68
N ASP A 29 14.31 -1.09 -14.42
CA ASP A 29 14.34 -1.95 -15.62
C ASP A 29 14.99 -3.31 -15.36
N ASP A 30 15.42 -3.58 -14.13
CA ASP A 30 16.17 -4.77 -13.72
C ASP A 30 15.45 -5.66 -12.68
N LEU A 31 14.18 -5.39 -12.40
CA LEU A 31 13.43 -6.11 -11.35
C LEU A 31 13.29 -7.60 -11.62
N ASP A 32 13.23 -8.02 -12.88
CA ASP A 32 13.16 -9.43 -13.27
C ASP A 32 14.41 -10.22 -12.87
N THR A 33 15.56 -9.54 -12.72
CA THR A 33 16.81 -10.15 -12.24
C THR A 33 16.88 -10.26 -10.72
N LYS A 34 16.18 -9.39 -9.98
CA LYS A 34 16.19 -9.32 -8.52
C LYS A 34 15.02 -10.07 -7.88
N LEU A 35 13.85 -9.99 -8.50
CA LEU A 35 12.58 -10.48 -7.98
C LEU A 35 11.90 -11.41 -8.99
N PRO A 36 11.80 -12.72 -8.70
CA PRO A 36 11.07 -13.65 -9.54
C PRO A 36 9.62 -13.21 -9.73
N LYS A 37 9.23 -12.90 -10.98
CA LYS A 37 7.88 -12.44 -11.35
C LYS A 37 7.39 -11.28 -10.47
N ALA A 38 8.14 -10.19 -10.41
CA ALA A 38 7.82 -9.02 -9.59
C ALA A 38 6.39 -8.45 -9.78
N TYR A 39 5.80 -8.63 -10.97
CA TYR A 39 4.43 -8.19 -11.30
C TYR A 39 3.32 -9.05 -10.67
N MET A 40 3.62 -10.29 -10.28
CA MET A 40 2.61 -11.23 -9.81
C MET A 40 2.18 -10.86 -8.37
N PRO A 41 0.89 -10.83 -8.04
CA PRO A 41 0.45 -10.62 -6.66
C PRO A 41 0.86 -11.78 -5.74
N ARG A 42 1.20 -11.48 -4.49
CA ARG A 42 1.60 -12.42 -3.44
C ARG A 42 0.53 -12.40 -2.34
N ALA A 43 -0.11 -13.54 -2.12
CA ALA A 43 -1.16 -13.63 -1.11
C ALA A 43 -0.59 -13.62 0.31
N LEU A 44 0.48 -14.38 0.57
CA LEU A 44 0.90 -14.73 1.94
C LEU A 44 2.19 -14.03 2.39
N VAL A 45 3.03 -13.60 1.47
CA VAL A 45 4.37 -13.07 1.76
C VAL A 45 4.60 -11.74 1.03
N ALA A 46 5.36 -10.84 1.65
CA ALA A 46 5.74 -9.56 1.06
C ALA A 46 7.25 -9.55 0.73
N PRO A 47 7.66 -10.08 -0.44
CA PRO A 47 9.05 -10.06 -0.85
C PRO A 47 9.44 -8.71 -1.47
N ASP A 48 10.68 -8.30 -1.27
CA ASP A 48 11.29 -7.13 -1.90
C ASP A 48 12.64 -7.50 -2.54
N ALA A 49 13.28 -6.56 -3.22
CA ALA A 49 14.53 -6.79 -3.94
C ALA A 49 15.68 -7.28 -3.03
N GLU A 50 15.62 -7.02 -1.73
CA GLU A 50 16.63 -7.43 -0.75
C GLU A 50 16.24 -8.74 -0.04
N ASN A 51 14.94 -8.99 0.11
CA ASN A 51 14.34 -10.11 0.83
C ASN A 51 13.35 -10.85 -0.08
N VAL A 52 13.88 -11.61 -1.03
CA VAL A 52 13.08 -12.30 -2.07
C VAL A 52 12.07 -13.32 -1.54
N ASN A 53 12.25 -13.79 -0.30
CA ASN A 53 11.33 -14.71 0.38
C ASN A 53 10.44 -14.01 1.42
N GLY A 54 10.52 -12.67 1.53
CA GLY A 54 9.90 -11.88 2.60
C GLY A 54 10.59 -12.04 3.95
N THR A 55 9.93 -11.55 5.00
CA THR A 55 10.44 -11.58 6.38
C THR A 55 10.68 -13.01 6.87
N TRP A 56 11.92 -13.30 7.27
CA TRP A 56 12.29 -14.62 7.77
C TRP A 56 11.56 -14.99 9.07
N GLY A 57 11.06 -16.22 9.15
CA GLY A 57 10.36 -16.74 10.34
C GLY A 57 8.96 -16.17 10.57
N HIS A 58 8.48 -15.29 9.68
CA HIS A 58 7.15 -14.71 9.77
C HIS A 58 6.05 -15.75 9.55
N ARG A 59 4.99 -15.71 10.36
CA ARG A 59 3.83 -16.60 10.26
C ARG A 59 2.65 -15.82 9.68
N HIS A 60 2.28 -16.16 8.46
CA HIS A 60 1.18 -15.48 7.76
C HIS A 60 -0.21 -15.90 8.26
N ASN A 61 -0.35 -17.05 8.93
CA ASN A 61 -1.62 -17.59 9.44
C ASN A 61 -2.74 -17.63 8.37
N ASP A 62 -2.38 -18.00 7.14
CA ASP A 62 -3.23 -17.98 5.95
C ASP A 62 -3.97 -16.65 5.65
N MET A 63 -3.51 -15.54 6.23
CA MET A 63 -4.03 -14.20 5.95
C MET A 63 -3.41 -13.61 4.68
N SER A 64 -4.17 -12.80 3.96
CA SER A 64 -3.60 -11.96 2.91
C SER A 64 -2.58 -10.98 3.49
N VAL A 65 -1.61 -10.49 2.70
CA VAL A 65 -0.62 -9.53 3.22
C VAL A 65 -1.30 -8.26 3.77
N LEU A 66 -2.38 -7.78 3.17
CA LEU A 66 -3.14 -6.65 3.71
C LEU A 66 -3.82 -6.98 5.05
N GLN A 67 -4.35 -8.19 5.21
CA GLN A 67 -4.88 -8.65 6.50
C GLN A 67 -3.78 -8.74 7.55
N GLN A 68 -2.60 -9.25 7.20
CA GLN A 68 -1.44 -9.28 8.10
C GLN A 68 -1.01 -7.88 8.52
N HIS A 69 -1.03 -6.91 7.59
CA HIS A 69 -0.75 -5.51 7.88
C HIS A 69 -1.76 -4.91 8.88
N ALA A 70 -3.06 -5.17 8.68
CA ALA A 70 -4.10 -4.71 9.59
C ALA A 70 -4.02 -5.39 10.97
N ALA A 71 -3.72 -6.70 11.00
CA ALA A 71 -3.61 -7.50 12.21
C ALA A 71 -2.54 -7.00 13.19
N PHE A 72 -1.56 -6.20 12.76
CA PHE A 72 -0.66 -5.50 13.68
C PHE A 72 -1.40 -4.63 14.71
N PHE A 73 -2.54 -4.05 14.32
CA PHE A 73 -3.34 -3.16 15.17
C PHE A 73 -4.43 -3.88 15.98
N ASP A 74 -4.65 -5.18 15.75
CA ASP A 74 -5.60 -6.01 16.50
C ASP A 74 -4.88 -6.60 17.73
N ILE A 75 -5.08 -5.96 18.88
CA ILE A 75 -4.25 -6.20 20.07
C ILE A 75 -4.76 -7.41 20.84
N ASP A 76 -6.06 -7.64 20.86
CA ASP A 76 -6.68 -8.78 21.53
C ASP A 76 -6.89 -10.00 20.62
N ASN A 77 -6.59 -9.86 19.31
CA ASN A 77 -6.61 -10.92 18.29
C ASN A 77 -8.01 -11.48 18.02
N ASP A 78 -9.04 -10.65 18.11
CA ASP A 78 -10.42 -11.06 17.83
C ASP A 78 -10.84 -10.83 16.36
N GLY A 79 -9.98 -10.23 15.55
CA GLY A 79 -10.22 -9.91 14.14
C GLY A 79 -10.91 -8.57 13.89
N ILE A 80 -11.13 -7.77 14.94
CA ILE A 80 -11.84 -6.48 14.92
C ILE A 80 -10.96 -5.42 15.56
N ILE A 81 -10.63 -4.38 14.80
CA ILE A 81 -9.82 -3.28 15.32
C ILE A 81 -10.73 -2.14 15.70
N TYR A 82 -10.53 -1.60 16.90
CA TYR A 82 -11.19 -0.37 17.35
C TYR A 82 -10.24 0.84 17.44
N PRO A 83 -10.76 2.08 17.47
CA PRO A 83 -9.92 3.29 17.45
C PRO A 83 -8.86 3.34 18.56
N TRP A 84 -9.15 2.80 19.74
CA TRP A 84 -8.20 2.76 20.85
C TRP A 84 -7.06 1.77 20.63
N GLU A 85 -7.27 0.71 19.86
CA GLU A 85 -6.22 -0.25 19.52
C GLU A 85 -5.31 0.32 18.44
N THR A 86 -5.88 0.95 17.41
CA THR A 86 -5.11 1.71 16.43
C THR A 86 -4.24 2.77 17.10
N PHE A 87 -4.78 3.48 18.11
CA PHE A 87 -3.98 4.41 18.89
C PHE A 87 -2.84 3.73 19.68
N LYS A 88 -3.11 2.59 20.33
CA LYS A 88 -2.06 1.80 21.00
C LYS A 88 -1.00 1.30 20.01
N GLY A 89 -1.39 0.89 18.80
CA GLY A 89 -0.48 0.51 17.72
C GLY A 89 0.38 1.68 17.24
N PHE A 90 -0.19 2.88 17.08
CA PHE A 90 0.60 4.09 16.81
C PHE A 90 1.62 4.35 17.91
N ARG A 91 1.25 4.18 19.19
CA ARG A 91 2.19 4.31 20.31
C ARG A 91 3.31 3.27 20.27
N ALA A 92 3.01 2.04 19.87
CA ALA A 92 4.02 0.99 19.67
C ALA A 92 5.02 1.34 18.54
N LEU A 93 4.58 2.09 17.53
CA LEU A 93 5.44 2.63 16.46
C LEU A 93 6.19 3.93 16.87
N GLY A 94 6.05 4.39 18.12
CA GLY A 94 6.69 5.60 18.64
C GLY A 94 5.86 6.88 18.53
N PHE A 95 4.66 6.83 17.96
CA PHE A 95 3.75 7.97 17.82
C PHE A 95 2.87 8.14 19.08
N ASN A 96 3.28 9.02 19.99
CA ASN A 96 2.67 9.14 21.32
C ASN A 96 1.82 10.41 21.56
N GLY A 97 1.61 11.25 20.53
CA GLY A 97 0.83 12.49 20.65
C GLY A 97 -0.69 12.25 20.66
N VAL A 98 -1.45 13.13 21.34
CA VAL A 98 -2.93 13.12 21.33
C VAL A 98 -3.50 13.24 19.90
N SER A 99 -2.76 13.92 19.01
CA SER A 99 -3.10 14.00 17.58
C SER A 99 -3.26 12.63 16.92
N PHE A 100 -2.53 11.60 17.37
CA PHE A 100 -2.63 10.24 16.82
C PHE A 100 -3.88 9.50 17.30
N PHE A 101 -4.45 9.88 18.45
CA PHE A 101 -5.77 9.37 18.85
C PHE A 101 -6.87 9.96 17.96
N ILE A 102 -6.80 11.26 17.67
CA ILE A 102 -7.72 11.92 16.73
C ILE A 102 -7.57 11.31 15.33
N PHE A 103 -6.34 11.08 14.87
CA PHE A 103 -6.07 10.44 13.59
C PHE A 103 -6.62 9.01 13.53
N ALA A 104 -6.51 8.23 14.61
CA ALA A 104 -7.15 6.91 14.70
C ALA A 104 -8.67 7.01 14.52
N ILE A 105 -9.34 7.97 15.16
CA ILE A 105 -10.80 8.17 14.96
C ILE A 105 -11.11 8.49 13.49
N ILE A 106 -10.35 9.39 12.85
CA ILE A 106 -10.56 9.76 11.44
C ILE A 106 -10.39 8.54 10.52
N LEU A 107 -9.34 7.76 10.73
CA LEU A 107 -9.05 6.53 9.98
C LEU A 107 -10.18 5.51 10.12
N HIS A 108 -10.71 5.32 11.34
CA HIS A 108 -11.83 4.43 11.60
C HIS A 108 -13.15 4.94 11.03
N ALA A 109 -13.44 6.24 11.15
CA ALA A 109 -14.63 6.85 10.56
C ALA A 109 -14.70 6.64 9.05
N ALA A 110 -13.53 6.56 8.41
CA ALA A 110 -13.42 6.41 6.99
C ALA A 110 -13.47 4.96 6.49
N MET A 111 -12.91 4.02 7.25
CA MET A 111 -12.79 2.61 6.82
C MET A 111 -13.81 1.68 7.49
N SER A 112 -14.40 2.07 8.62
CA SER A 112 -15.28 1.17 9.39
C SER A 112 -16.43 0.65 8.54
N TYR A 113 -17.20 1.55 7.93
CA TYR A 113 -18.40 1.19 7.18
C TYR A 113 -18.15 0.21 6.03
N SER A 114 -17.05 0.37 5.28
CA SER A 114 -16.73 -0.50 4.15
C SER A 114 -16.38 -1.93 4.58
N THR A 115 -15.89 -2.10 5.82
CA THR A 115 -15.52 -3.41 6.38
C THR A 115 -16.64 -4.08 7.17
N LEU A 116 -17.74 -3.39 7.47
CA LEU A 116 -18.85 -3.97 8.23
C LEU A 116 -19.47 -5.18 7.52
N PRO A 117 -19.83 -6.24 8.25
CA PRO A 117 -20.58 -7.37 7.70
C PRO A 117 -22.08 -7.05 7.53
N THR A 118 -22.54 -5.91 8.06
CA THR A 118 -23.94 -5.48 8.03
C THR A 118 -24.06 -4.09 7.41
N TRP A 119 -25.27 -3.76 6.95
CA TRP A 119 -25.59 -2.43 6.40
C TRP A 119 -25.71 -1.34 7.48
N LEU A 120 -25.91 -1.71 8.75
CA LEU A 120 -26.13 -0.73 9.82
C LEU A 120 -24.78 -0.19 10.33
N PRO A 121 -24.52 1.13 10.25
CA PRO A 121 -23.28 1.70 10.76
C PRO A 121 -23.16 1.51 12.27
N SER A 122 -21.95 1.21 12.74
CA SER A 122 -21.65 1.07 14.17
C SER A 122 -21.02 2.35 14.71
N PRO A 123 -21.54 2.94 15.80
CA PRO A 123 -20.98 4.17 16.38
C PRO A 123 -19.60 3.97 17.01
N LEU A 124 -19.19 2.72 17.24
CA LEU A 124 -17.86 2.38 17.76
C LEU A 124 -16.79 2.34 16.67
N LEU A 125 -17.18 2.50 15.40
CA LEU A 125 -16.29 2.53 14.23
C LEU A 125 -15.33 1.32 14.16
N PRO A 126 -15.80 0.07 14.27
CA PRO A 126 -14.95 -1.12 14.15
C PRO A 126 -14.42 -1.30 12.74
N ILE A 127 -13.20 -1.81 12.60
CA ILE A 127 -12.63 -2.27 11.33
C ILE A 127 -12.51 -3.79 11.39
N TYR A 128 -13.18 -4.49 10.48
CA TYR A 128 -13.11 -5.96 10.41
C TYR A 128 -11.97 -6.39 9.49
N ILE A 129 -10.96 -7.08 10.03
CA ILE A 129 -9.78 -7.52 9.28
C ILE A 129 -10.19 -8.40 8.10
N GLN A 130 -11.17 -9.30 8.30
CA GLN A 130 -11.66 -10.18 7.23
C GLN A 130 -12.04 -9.41 5.95
N ASN A 131 -12.60 -8.21 6.11
CA ASN A 131 -13.15 -7.39 5.04
C ASN A 131 -12.26 -6.20 4.66
N ILE A 132 -11.03 -6.11 5.18
CA ILE A 132 -10.17 -4.93 5.03
C ILE A 132 -9.83 -4.58 3.57
N HIS A 133 -9.83 -5.57 2.67
CA HIS A 133 -9.63 -5.37 1.24
C HIS A 133 -10.65 -4.40 0.62
N ARG A 134 -11.84 -4.27 1.22
CA ARG A 134 -12.92 -3.34 0.81
C ARG A 134 -12.68 -1.89 1.23
N ALA A 135 -11.74 -1.65 2.15
CA ALA A 135 -11.38 -0.31 2.62
C ALA A 135 -10.30 0.35 1.76
N LYS A 136 -9.82 -0.32 0.71
CA LYS A 136 -8.90 0.25 -0.26
C LYS A 136 -9.55 1.38 -1.06
N HIS A 137 -8.74 2.36 -1.46
CA HIS A 137 -9.20 3.52 -2.22
C HIS A 137 -8.25 3.86 -3.37
N GLY A 138 -8.72 4.68 -4.31
CA GLY A 138 -8.04 4.90 -5.59
C GLY A 138 -6.67 5.58 -5.48
N SER A 139 -6.46 6.41 -4.45
CA SER A 139 -5.18 7.11 -4.20
C SER A 139 -4.13 6.29 -3.43
N ASP A 140 -4.39 5.01 -3.17
CA ASP A 140 -3.40 4.09 -2.60
C ASP A 140 -2.13 3.99 -3.48
N SER A 141 -1.05 3.47 -2.90
CA SER A 141 0.18 3.15 -3.65
C SER A 141 0.03 2.03 -4.69
N GLY A 142 -1.06 1.26 -4.63
CA GLY A 142 -1.23 0.03 -5.40
C GLY A 142 -0.35 -1.13 -4.92
N SER A 143 0.36 -1.00 -3.79
CA SER A 143 1.17 -2.11 -3.24
C SER A 143 0.35 -3.31 -2.82
N TYR A 144 -0.94 -3.11 -2.58
CA TYR A 144 -1.93 -4.18 -2.46
C TYR A 144 -2.92 -4.08 -3.62
N ASP A 145 -3.27 -5.22 -4.20
CA ASP A 145 -4.38 -5.31 -5.15
C ASP A 145 -5.74 -5.29 -4.45
N THR A 146 -6.82 -5.38 -5.24
CA THR A 146 -8.22 -5.31 -4.77
C THR A 146 -8.59 -6.44 -3.82
N GLU A 147 -7.88 -7.57 -3.85
CA GLU A 147 -8.08 -8.72 -2.97
C GLU A 147 -7.16 -8.68 -1.74
N GLY A 148 -6.32 -7.65 -1.60
CA GLY A 148 -5.39 -7.49 -0.48
C GLY A 148 -4.08 -8.28 -0.63
N ARG A 149 -3.77 -8.78 -1.84
CA ARG A 149 -2.49 -9.43 -2.14
C ARG A 149 -1.44 -8.36 -2.44
N PHE A 150 -0.21 -8.61 -2.04
CA PHE A 150 0.90 -7.69 -2.20
C PHE A 150 1.50 -7.75 -3.61
N ILE A 151 1.78 -6.61 -4.26
CA ILE A 151 2.44 -6.54 -5.56
C ILE A 151 3.88 -6.02 -5.36
N PRO A 152 4.90 -6.88 -5.43
CA PRO A 152 6.30 -6.50 -5.18
C PRO A 152 6.78 -5.36 -6.07
N ALA A 153 6.48 -5.42 -7.37
CA ALA A 153 6.89 -4.38 -8.31
C ALA A 153 6.38 -2.98 -7.91
N ASN A 154 5.19 -2.88 -7.30
CA ASN A 154 4.64 -1.59 -6.90
C ASN A 154 5.36 -1.01 -5.68
N LEU A 155 5.90 -1.85 -4.78
CA LEU A 155 6.79 -1.41 -3.72
C LEU A 155 8.07 -0.81 -4.29
N GLU A 156 8.76 -1.54 -5.16
CA GLU A 156 10.00 -1.10 -5.80
C GLU A 156 9.82 0.19 -6.61
N LEU A 157 8.66 0.33 -7.29
CA LEU A 157 8.29 1.56 -7.99
C LEU A 157 8.14 2.76 -7.06
N MET A 158 7.67 2.59 -5.83
CA MET A 158 7.58 3.70 -4.88
C MET A 158 8.98 4.23 -4.53
N PHE A 159 9.88 3.33 -4.12
CA PHE A 159 11.24 3.72 -3.75
C PHE A 159 12.00 4.30 -4.95
N SER A 160 11.94 3.67 -6.12
CA SER A 160 12.60 4.17 -7.33
C SER A 160 12.17 5.59 -7.73
N LYS A 161 10.88 5.92 -7.53
CA LYS A 161 10.31 7.23 -7.89
C LYS A 161 10.62 8.31 -6.84
N TYR A 162 10.54 7.97 -5.56
CA TYR A 162 10.46 8.96 -4.48
C TYR A 162 11.62 8.92 -3.47
N ALA A 163 12.32 7.79 -3.27
CA ALA A 163 13.47 7.72 -2.36
C ALA A 163 14.73 8.28 -3.06
N ARG A 164 14.92 9.59 -2.96
CA ARG A 164 15.97 10.35 -3.66
C ARG A 164 17.07 10.85 -2.73
N GLU A 165 16.75 11.11 -1.47
CA GLU A 165 17.69 11.66 -0.50
C GLU A 165 18.59 10.59 0.11
N VAL A 166 18.04 9.44 0.48
CA VAL A 166 18.82 8.34 1.06
C VAL A 166 18.31 6.99 0.54
N PRO A 167 19.22 6.04 0.24
CA PRO A 167 18.82 4.68 -0.15
C PRO A 167 17.88 4.04 0.87
N ASP A 168 16.91 3.30 0.35
CA ASP A 168 16.04 2.35 1.08
C ASP A 168 15.20 2.98 2.21
N LYS A 169 14.97 4.30 2.13
CA LYS A 169 14.02 5.02 2.99
C LYS A 169 13.41 6.23 2.31
N LEU A 170 12.23 6.61 2.77
CA LEU A 170 11.56 7.84 2.37
C LEU A 170 11.66 8.84 3.51
N THR A 171 12.10 10.06 3.21
CA THR A 171 11.95 11.17 4.15
C THR A 171 10.49 11.59 4.26
N MET A 172 10.14 12.34 5.31
CA MET A 172 8.78 12.84 5.48
C MET A 172 8.32 13.68 4.27
N TRP A 173 9.24 14.44 3.66
CA TRP A 173 8.94 15.23 2.46
C TRP A 173 8.72 14.38 1.22
N GLU A 174 9.53 13.35 1.02
CA GLU A 174 9.36 12.40 -0.08
C GLU A 174 8.06 11.60 0.06
N LEU A 175 7.74 11.18 1.29
CA LEU A 175 6.48 10.52 1.61
C LEU A 175 5.28 11.45 1.35
N TRP A 176 5.34 12.70 1.80
CA TRP A 176 4.30 13.69 1.53
C TRP A 176 4.12 13.94 0.03
N HIS A 177 5.22 14.11 -0.71
CA HIS A 177 5.18 14.25 -2.17
C HIS A 177 4.58 13.02 -2.84
N MET A 178 4.94 11.80 -2.42
CA MET A 178 4.34 10.57 -2.91
C MET A 178 2.82 10.54 -2.69
N THR A 179 2.34 10.89 -1.50
CA THR A 179 0.88 10.91 -1.22
C THR A 179 0.14 11.92 -2.09
N GLN A 180 0.71 13.10 -2.34
CA GLN A 180 0.12 14.07 -3.28
C GLN A 180 0.12 13.56 -4.71
N ALA A 181 1.21 12.89 -5.11
CA ALA A 181 1.40 12.36 -6.45
C ALA A 181 0.48 11.18 -6.79
N ASN A 182 0.09 10.39 -5.79
CA ASN A 182 -0.85 9.28 -5.94
C ASN A 182 -2.32 9.73 -5.84
N SER A 183 -2.60 10.98 -5.48
CA SER A 183 -3.96 11.49 -5.37
C SER A 183 -4.68 11.42 -6.72
N VAL A 184 -5.82 10.73 -6.76
CA VAL A 184 -6.68 10.65 -7.94
C VAL A 184 -7.91 11.54 -7.77
N ALA A 185 -8.46 12.04 -8.88
CA ALA A 185 -9.69 12.82 -8.85
C ALA A 185 -10.86 11.96 -8.34
N TYR A 186 -11.78 12.58 -7.60
CA TYR A 186 -12.97 11.95 -7.01
C TYR A 186 -12.71 10.92 -5.90
N ASP A 187 -11.48 10.82 -5.40
CA ASP A 187 -11.17 10.19 -4.11
C ASP A 187 -11.23 11.26 -3.00
N PHE A 188 -12.46 11.69 -2.67
CA PHE A 188 -12.77 12.91 -1.90
C PHE A 188 -12.27 12.89 -0.46
N LEU A 189 -12.49 11.78 0.22
CA LEU A 189 -11.60 11.35 1.27
C LEU A 189 -10.60 10.47 0.55
N ARG A 190 -9.30 10.57 0.80
CA ARG A 190 -8.31 9.58 0.35
C ARG A 190 -8.59 8.21 1.03
N LEU A 191 -9.83 7.74 0.98
CA LEU A 191 -10.56 6.73 1.77
C LEU A 191 -11.85 6.26 1.06
N GLY A 192 -12.11 6.62 -0.22
CA GLY A 192 -13.35 6.26 -0.92
C GLY A 192 -13.20 5.03 -1.83
N CYS A 193 -13.87 3.93 -1.48
CA CYS A 193 -14.01 2.75 -2.35
C CYS A 193 -15.01 3.05 -3.49
N GLN A 194 -14.58 2.92 -4.76
CA GLN A 194 -15.50 2.80 -5.89
C GLN A 194 -16.04 1.36 -5.92
N GLN A 195 -17.32 1.19 -5.61
CA GLN A 195 -18.07 0.00 -6.00
C GLN A 195 -18.68 0.28 -7.37
N THR A 196 -18.21 -0.42 -8.40
CA THR A 196 -18.96 -0.70 -9.63
C THR A 196 -19.01 -2.20 -9.82
#